data_AF-A0A831T2A2-F1
#
_entry.id   AF-A0A831T2A2-F1
#
_cell.length_a   1.000
_cell.length_b   1.000
_cell.length_c   1.000
_cell.angle_alpha   90.00
_cell.angle_beta   90.00
_cell.angle_gamma   90.00
#
_symmetry.space_group_name_H-M   'P 1'
#
loop_
_entity.id
_entity.type
_entity.pdbx_description
1 polymer ?
#
loop_
_entity_poly.entity_id
_entity_poly.type
_entity_poly.pdbx_seq_one_letter_code
_entity_poly.pdbx_strand_id
1 'polypeptide(L)'
;MESAVEDILSKAGISYRKTKRAERIPGFDQAPDFIIPSEFNPQIIIEAKITEDDGTARDKVTRIQHLGELSMVGQPPDKPKYEVIACIGGRGFGVRREDMRKLLYATKGKVFTTKTLDKLVECTRLREFKSK
;
A
#
# COMPACT_ATOMS: atom_id res chain seq x y z
N MET A 1 -2.62 -2.98 -11.75
CA MET A 1 -1.80 -3.12 -10.52
C MET A 1 -2.62 -3.82 -9.45
N GLU A 2 -3.81 -3.33 -9.11
CA GLU A 2 -4.69 -4.01 -8.15
C GLU A 2 -4.91 -5.50 -8.46
N SER A 3 -5.23 -5.87 -9.70
CA SER A 3 -5.38 -7.28 -10.09
C SER A 3 -4.12 -8.12 -9.86
N ALA A 4 -2.93 -7.53 -10.06
CA ALA A 4 -1.67 -8.24 -9.84
C ALA A 4 -1.37 -8.43 -8.35
N VAL A 5 -1.70 -7.44 -7.51
CA VAL A 5 -1.64 -7.56 -6.04
C VAL A 5 -2.62 -8.63 -5.57
N GLU A 6 -3.86 -8.59 -6.07
CA GLU A 6 -4.91 -9.55 -5.77
C GLU A 6 -4.47 -10.99 -6.08
N ASP A 7 -3.96 -11.24 -7.29
CA ASP A 7 -3.44 -12.55 -7.68
C ASP A 7 -2.34 -13.07 -6.74
N ILE A 8 -1.45 -12.18 -6.29
CA ILE A 8 -0.36 -12.55 -5.36
C ILE A 8 -0.91 -12.91 -3.99
N LEU A 9 -1.83 -12.10 -3.45
CA LEU A 9 -2.46 -12.37 -2.15
C LEU A 9 -3.25 -13.68 -2.19
N SER A 10 -4.05 -13.89 -3.23
CA SER A 10 -4.83 -15.13 -3.42
C SER A 10 -3.92 -16.36 -3.55
N LYS A 11 -2.86 -16.29 -4.36
CA LYS A 11 -1.89 -17.39 -4.50
C LYS A 11 -1.13 -17.69 -3.21
N ALA A 12 -0.89 -16.67 -2.39
CA ALA A 12 -0.24 -16.82 -1.09
C ALA A 12 -1.20 -17.29 0.02
N GLY A 13 -2.50 -17.45 -0.27
CA GLY A 13 -3.51 -17.82 0.71
C GLY A 13 -3.72 -16.76 1.81
N ILE A 14 -3.47 -15.49 1.48
CA ILE A 14 -3.60 -14.36 2.42
C ILE A 14 -5.02 -13.82 2.31
N SER A 15 -5.75 -13.79 3.43
CA SER A 15 -7.05 -13.13 3.51
C SER A 15 -6.91 -11.61 3.39
N TYR A 16 -7.80 -10.98 2.66
CA TYR A 16 -7.84 -9.52 2.50
C TYR A 16 -9.27 -9.02 2.31
N ARG A 17 -9.45 -7.74 2.63
CA ARG A 17 -10.60 -6.93 2.21
C ARG A 17 -10.15 -6.01 1.09
N LYS A 18 -10.68 -6.21 -0.12
CA LYS A 18 -10.54 -5.28 -1.25
C LYS A 18 -11.69 -4.29 -1.22
N THR A 19 -11.37 -3.00 -1.34
CA THR A 19 -12.38 -1.94 -1.35
C THR A 19 -12.75 -1.53 -2.77
N LYS A 20 -13.92 -0.91 -2.92
CA LYS A 20 -14.41 -0.35 -4.18
C LYS A 20 -14.23 1.17 -4.18
N ARG A 21 -14.28 1.75 -5.37
CA ARG A 21 -14.23 3.20 -5.55
C ARG A 21 -15.34 3.89 -4.72
N ALA A 22 -14.96 4.94 -4.00
CA ALA A 22 -15.84 5.74 -3.14
C ALA A 22 -16.49 4.99 -1.97
N GLU A 23 -16.00 3.80 -1.63
CA GLU A 23 -16.38 3.10 -0.41
C GLU A 23 -15.86 3.84 0.84
N ARG A 24 -16.58 3.70 1.96
CA ARG A 24 -16.20 4.29 3.25
C ARG A 24 -15.90 3.18 4.24
N ILE A 25 -14.72 3.23 4.83
CA ILE A 25 -14.29 2.32 5.90
C ILE A 25 -14.02 3.17 7.15
N PRO A 26 -14.61 2.84 8.32
CA PRO A 26 -14.32 3.55 9.55
C PRO A 26 -12.82 3.65 9.83
N GLY A 27 -12.35 4.84 10.22
CA GLY A 27 -10.93 5.12 10.46
C GLY A 27 -10.12 5.50 9.22
N PHE A 28 -10.74 5.54 8.04
CA PHE A 28 -10.12 6.03 6.81
C PHE A 28 -11.01 7.09 6.14
N ASP A 29 -10.48 8.28 5.90
CA ASP A 29 -11.20 9.34 5.18
C ASP A 29 -11.52 8.92 3.73
N GLN A 30 -10.63 8.12 3.15
CA GLN A 30 -10.82 7.46 1.86
C GLN A 30 -10.29 6.03 1.95
N ALA A 31 -11.16 5.06 1.70
CA ALA A 31 -10.87 3.63 1.80
C ALA A 31 -9.62 3.23 1.00
N PRO A 32 -8.63 2.51 1.60
CA PRO A 32 -7.45 2.03 0.89
C PRO A 32 -7.78 0.84 -0.01
N ASP A 33 -6.96 0.55 -1.02
CA ASP A 33 -7.28 -0.48 -2.01
C ASP A 33 -7.41 -1.89 -1.39
N PHE A 34 -6.49 -2.27 -0.49
CA PHE A 34 -6.53 -3.54 0.25
C PHE A 34 -6.25 -3.37 1.74
N ILE A 35 -6.96 -4.13 2.57
CA ILE A 35 -6.76 -4.22 4.02
C ILE A 35 -6.56 -5.69 4.40
N ILE A 36 -5.46 -5.98 5.10
CA ILE A 36 -5.08 -7.33 5.51
C ILE A 36 -5.06 -7.42 7.05
N PRO A 37 -5.62 -8.49 7.65
CA PRO A 37 -6.45 -9.50 6.98
C PRO A 37 -7.88 -8.99 6.72
N SER A 38 -8.33 -7.97 7.46
CA SER A 38 -9.69 -7.42 7.36
C SER A 38 -9.78 -5.98 7.87
N GLU A 39 -10.88 -5.30 7.57
CA GLU A 39 -11.18 -3.93 8.03
C GLU A 39 -11.38 -3.80 9.55
N PHE A 40 -11.67 -4.89 10.26
CA PHE A 40 -11.91 -4.88 11.71
C PHE A 40 -10.62 -4.89 12.53
N ASN A 41 -9.55 -5.47 11.99
CA ASN A 41 -8.23 -5.51 12.62
C ASN A 41 -7.13 -5.32 11.55
N PRO A 42 -6.99 -4.11 10.99
CA PRO A 42 -6.02 -3.85 9.94
C PRO A 42 -4.60 -4.00 10.49
N GLN A 43 -3.81 -4.87 9.85
CA GLN A 43 -2.40 -5.08 10.15
C GLN A 43 -1.50 -4.58 9.03
N ILE A 44 -1.98 -4.65 7.79
CA ILE A 44 -1.29 -4.19 6.58
C ILE A 44 -2.30 -3.51 5.67
N ILE A 45 -1.92 -2.38 5.09
CA ILE A 45 -2.65 -1.63 4.09
C ILE A 45 -1.82 -1.62 2.81
N ILE A 46 -2.44 -1.96 1.69
CA ILE A 46 -1.80 -1.88 0.36
C ILE A 46 -2.54 -0.86 -0.48
N GLU A 47 -1.79 0.09 -1.02
CA GLU A 47 -2.30 1.06 -1.99
C GLU A 47 -1.62 0.80 -3.34
N ALA A 48 -2.44 0.50 -4.35
CA ALA A 48 -2.02 0.17 -5.70
C ALA A 48 -2.30 1.35 -6.64
N LYS A 49 -1.28 1.81 -7.36
CA LYS A 49 -1.39 2.97 -8.26
C LYS A 49 -0.66 2.75 -9.57
N ILE A 50 -1.25 3.24 -10.66
CA ILE A 50 -0.65 3.30 -11.99
C ILE A 50 -0.76 4.74 -12.48
N THR A 51 0.30 5.27 -13.08
CA THR A 51 0.27 6.57 -13.74
C THR A 51 1.19 6.57 -14.97
N GLU A 52 0.69 7.05 -16.09
CA GLU A 52 1.50 7.24 -17.31
C GLU A 52 2.15 8.62 -17.38
N ASP A 53 1.61 9.59 -16.65
CA ASP A 53 2.07 10.99 -16.64
C ASP A 53 2.54 11.44 -15.25
N ASP A 54 3.52 12.35 -15.22
CA ASP A 54 4.17 12.85 -14.00
C ASP A 54 3.29 13.75 -13.13
N GLY A 55 2.32 14.44 -13.74
CA GLY A 55 1.41 15.35 -13.04
C GLY A 55 0.47 14.63 -12.08
N THR A 56 0.02 13.43 -12.47
CA THR A 56 -0.86 12.58 -11.67
C THR A 56 -0.10 11.78 -10.62
N ALA A 57 1.20 11.54 -10.81
CA ALA A 57 2.04 10.82 -9.84
C ALA A 57 2.05 11.51 -8.47
N ARG A 58 2.18 12.84 -8.44
CA ARG A 58 2.21 13.64 -7.20
C ARG A 58 0.94 13.47 -6.37
N ASP A 59 -0.24 13.58 -6.99
CA ASP A 59 -1.53 13.37 -6.33
C ASP A 59 -1.61 11.97 -5.71
N LYS A 60 -1.10 10.95 -6.41
CA LYS A 60 -1.11 9.56 -5.90
C LYS A 60 -0.14 9.36 -4.75
N VAL A 61 1.00 10.05 -4.74
CA VAL A 61 1.94 10.01 -3.60
C VAL A 61 1.32 10.60 -2.34
N THR A 62 0.64 11.75 -2.44
CA THR A 62 -0.01 12.40 -1.28
C THR A 62 -0.95 11.44 -0.55
N ARG A 63 -1.70 10.62 -1.28
CA ARG A 63 -2.61 9.64 -0.68
C ARG A 63 -1.89 8.56 0.13
N ILE A 64 -0.75 8.07 -0.37
CA ILE A 64 0.07 7.08 0.35
C ILE A 64 0.73 7.71 1.59
N GLN A 65 1.14 8.97 1.50
CA GLN A 65 1.65 9.71 2.65
C GLN A 65 0.61 9.84 3.75
N HIS A 66 -0.62 10.20 3.39
CA HIS A 66 -1.74 10.28 4.35
C HIS A 66 -1.99 8.96 5.07
N LEU A 67 -1.95 7.82 4.36
CA LEU A 67 -2.06 6.50 4.98
C LEU A 67 -0.90 6.22 5.96
N GLY A 68 0.32 6.63 5.60
CA GLY A 68 1.48 6.56 6.49
C GLY A 68 1.27 7.39 7.76
N GLU A 69 0.76 8.60 7.65
CA GLU A 69 0.45 9.48 8.78
C GLU A 69 -0.65 8.89 9.67
N LEU A 70 -1.76 8.43 9.08
CA LEU A 70 -2.85 7.76 9.81
C LEU A 70 -2.36 6.52 10.58
N SER A 71 -1.42 5.77 10.01
CA SER A 71 -0.81 4.61 10.69
C SER A 71 -0.08 4.97 11.98
N MET A 72 0.40 6.21 12.11
CA MET A 72 1.21 6.67 13.23
C MET A 72 0.42 7.47 14.28
N VAL A 73 -0.85 7.84 14.02
CA VAL A 73 -1.66 8.64 14.95
C VAL A 73 -1.74 7.98 16.33
N GLY A 74 -1.21 8.65 17.36
CA GLY A 74 -1.19 8.13 18.73
C GLY A 74 -0.26 6.94 18.95
N GLN A 75 0.73 6.73 18.06
CA GLN A 75 1.73 5.68 18.19
C GLN A 75 3.13 6.26 18.47
N PRO A 76 4.01 5.47 19.13
CA PRO A 76 5.44 5.79 19.21
C PRO A 76 6.11 5.82 17.82
N PRO A 77 7.25 6.53 17.66
CA PRO A 77 7.92 6.77 16.37
C PRO A 77 8.21 5.56 15.47
N ASP A 78 8.21 4.34 15.98
CA ASP A 78 8.53 3.14 15.19
C ASP A 78 7.45 2.05 15.19
N LYS A 79 6.31 2.30 15.82
CA LYS A 79 5.28 1.28 16.03
C LYS A 79 3.96 1.68 15.37
N PRO A 80 3.87 1.66 14.03
CA PRO A 80 2.63 2.00 13.34
C PRO A 80 1.52 1.00 13.71
N LYS A 81 0.26 1.45 13.67
CA LYS A 81 -0.93 0.60 13.85
C LYS A 81 -0.99 -0.50 12.79
N TYR A 82 -0.56 -0.19 11.57
CA TYR A 82 -0.50 -1.10 10.43
C TYR A 82 0.69 -0.76 9.52
N GLU A 83 1.22 -1.75 8.80
CA GLU A 83 2.22 -1.51 7.76
C GLU A 83 1.55 -0.92 6.51
N VAL A 84 2.16 0.08 5.87
CA VAL A 84 1.67 0.66 4.61
C VAL A 84 2.59 0.22 3.47
N ILE A 85 2.02 -0.40 2.44
CA ILE A 85 2.74 -0.85 1.25
C ILE A 85 2.22 -0.10 0.03
N ALA A 86 3.13 0.45 -0.77
CA ALA A 86 2.81 1.07 -2.04
C ALA A 86 3.16 0.14 -3.20
N CYS A 87 2.19 -0.21 -4.02
CA CYS A 87 2.41 -0.92 -5.29
C CYS A 87 2.21 0.07 -6.45
N ILE A 88 3.30 0.45 -7.11
CA ILE A 88 3.29 1.51 -8.14
C ILE A 88 3.65 0.98 -9.53
N GLY A 89 3.07 1.56 -10.57
CA GLY A 89 3.34 1.18 -11.95
C GLY A 89 3.18 2.35 -12.92
N GLY A 90 3.57 2.13 -14.17
CA GLY A 90 3.62 3.16 -15.20
C GLY A 90 4.87 4.04 -15.10
N ARG A 91 5.03 4.96 -16.04
CA ARG A 91 6.26 5.76 -16.20
C ARG A 91 6.34 6.96 -15.26
N GLY A 92 5.20 7.49 -14.81
CA GLY A 92 5.19 8.79 -14.12
C GLY A 92 5.77 8.80 -12.70
N PHE A 93 6.00 7.63 -12.07
CA PHE A 93 6.70 7.57 -10.78
C PHE A 93 8.23 7.57 -10.93
N GLY A 94 8.77 7.27 -12.10
CA GLY A 94 10.22 7.14 -12.34
C GLY A 94 10.95 8.48 -12.48
N VAL A 95 10.21 9.59 -12.63
CA VAL A 95 10.77 10.86 -13.10
C VAL A 95 11.05 11.84 -11.93
N ARG A 96 10.38 11.67 -10.79
CA ARG A 96 10.46 12.58 -9.64
C ARG A 96 11.07 11.95 -8.40
N ARG A 97 12.37 12.21 -8.18
CA ARG A 97 13.12 11.75 -7.01
C ARG A 97 12.49 12.16 -5.68
N GLU A 98 11.91 13.35 -5.60
CA GLU A 98 11.27 13.85 -4.37
C GLU A 98 10.01 13.05 -4.01
N ASP A 99 9.19 12.72 -5.02
CA ASP A 99 7.98 11.93 -4.81
C ASP A 99 8.32 10.49 -4.42
N MET A 100 9.34 9.90 -5.06
CA MET A 100 9.88 8.60 -4.63
C MET A 100 10.44 8.64 -3.21
N ARG A 101 11.14 9.70 -2.83
CA ARG A 101 11.61 9.90 -1.45
C ARG A 101 10.43 9.89 -0.48
N LYS A 102 9.38 10.67 -0.76
CA LYS A 102 8.15 10.72 0.07
C LYS A 102 7.49 9.35 0.22
N LEU A 103 7.38 8.59 -0.88
CA LEU A 103 6.85 7.22 -0.84
C LEU A 103 7.68 6.31 0.07
N LEU A 104 9.01 6.34 -0.09
CA LEU A 104 9.91 5.53 0.72
C LEU A 104 9.81 5.86 2.20
N TYR A 105 9.70 7.14 2.58
CA TYR A 105 9.51 7.53 3.98
C TYR A 105 8.13 7.08 4.51
N ALA A 106 7.06 7.37 3.78
CA ALA A 106 5.69 7.04 4.21
C ALA A 106 5.46 5.54 4.39
N THR A 107 6.12 4.72 3.58
CA THR A 107 5.98 3.25 3.58
C THR A 107 7.13 2.55 4.29
N LYS A 108 8.06 3.28 4.92
CA LYS A 108 9.29 2.72 5.51
C LYS A 108 10.04 1.79 4.53
N GLY A 109 10.08 2.18 3.25
CA GLY A 109 10.75 1.48 2.16
C GLY A 109 9.92 0.39 1.47
N LYS A 110 8.66 0.16 1.87
CA LYS A 110 7.79 -0.87 1.26
C LYS A 110 7.11 -0.37 -0.02
N VAL A 111 7.93 -0.09 -1.04
CA VAL A 111 7.48 0.31 -2.37
C VAL A 111 7.83 -0.78 -3.38
N PHE A 112 6.83 -1.29 -4.08
CA PHE A 112 6.97 -2.34 -5.08
C PHE A 112 6.52 -1.84 -6.45
N THR A 113 7.28 -2.17 -7.47
CA THR A 113 6.95 -1.86 -8.86
C THR A 113 6.42 -3.11 -9.56
N THR A 114 5.91 -2.98 -10.78
CA THR A 114 5.59 -4.16 -11.61
C THR A 114 6.75 -5.15 -11.75
N LYS A 115 8.00 -4.68 -11.66
CA LYS A 115 9.22 -5.51 -11.76
C LYS A 115 9.66 -6.18 -10.46
N THR A 116 9.11 -5.74 -9.32
CA THR A 116 9.51 -6.25 -7.99
C THR A 116 8.33 -6.81 -7.21
N LEU A 117 7.14 -6.85 -7.82
CA LEU A 117 5.91 -7.30 -7.16
C LEU A 117 5.97 -8.77 -6.75
N ASP A 118 6.77 -9.59 -7.44
CA ASP A 118 7.08 -10.97 -7.06
C ASP A 118 7.65 -11.10 -5.64
N LYS A 119 8.34 -10.06 -5.14
CA LYS A 119 8.93 -10.00 -3.80
C LYS A 119 7.99 -9.44 -2.73
N LEU A 120 6.77 -9.06 -3.10
CA LEU A 120 5.81 -8.38 -2.23
C LEU A 120 5.60 -9.14 -0.92
N VAL A 121 5.39 -10.45 -0.99
CA VAL A 121 5.11 -11.26 0.21
C VAL A 121 6.35 -11.44 1.07
N GLU A 122 7.50 -11.76 0.48
CA GLU A 122 8.74 -12.09 1.20
C GLU A 122 9.35 -10.87 1.91
N CYS A 123 9.24 -9.70 1.30
CA CYS A 123 9.83 -8.46 1.80
C CYS A 123 8.91 -7.63 2.69
N THR A 124 7.72 -8.12 3.06
CA THR A 124 6.76 -7.41 3.92
C THR A 124 6.24 -8.32 5.02
N ARG A 125 5.40 -7.80 5.92
CA ARG A 125 4.74 -8.61 6.94
C ARG A 125 3.67 -9.55 6.36
N LEU A 126 3.35 -9.46 5.07
CA LEU A 126 2.39 -10.36 4.41
C LEU A 126 2.75 -11.84 4.58
N ARG A 127 4.05 -12.18 4.67
CA ARG A 127 4.52 -13.53 4.96
C ARG A 127 3.97 -14.13 6.27
N GLU A 128 3.62 -13.29 7.25
CA GLU A 128 3.04 -13.71 8.53
C GLU A 128 1.57 -14.16 8.39
N PHE A 129 0.92 -13.83 7.27
CA PHE A 129 -0.50 -14.08 7.01
C PHE A 129 -0.77 -15.19 5.98
N LYS A 130 0.28 -15.86 5.49
CA LYS A 130 0.11 -16.99 4.56
C LYS A 130 -0.64 -18.13 5.24
N SER A 131 -1.62 -18.72 4.56
CA SER A 131 -2.13 -20.03 4.97
C SER A 131 -1.01 -21.08 4.85
N LYS A 132 -1.00 -22.06 5.74
CA LYS A 132 -0.13 -23.23 5.63
C LYS A 132 -0.44 -24.06 4.38
#